data_AF-A0A920NJI2-F1
#
_entry.id   AF-A0A920NJI2-F1
#
_cell.length_a   1.000
_cell.length_b   1.000
_cell.length_c   1.000
_cell.angle_alpha   90.00
_cell.angle_beta   90.00
_cell.angle_gamma   90.00
#
_symmetry.space_group_name_H-M   'P 1'
#
loop_
_entity.id
_entity.type
_entity.pdbx_description
1 polymer ?
#
loop_
_entity_poly.entity_id
_entity_poly.type
_entity_poly.pdbx_seq_one_letter_code
_entity_poly.pdbx_strand_id
1 'polypeptide(L)' 'MGCPVDCIYEAEEHKMLLINPEECIDCAACEPVCPVMAIFAEEDVPEGDNWEKYTELNYTYFGQSRDS' A
#
# COMPACT_ATOMS: atom_id res chain seq x y z
N MET A 1 -12.47 2.88 6.22
CA MET A 1 -11.50 2.31 5.28
C MET A 1 -12.20 2.17 3.94
N GLY A 2 -11.83 2.97 2.94
CA GLY A 2 -12.58 3.12 1.67
C GLY A 2 -12.36 2.01 0.64
N CYS A 3 -11.65 0.94 1.00
CA CYS A 3 -11.30 -0.13 0.06
C CYS A 3 -12.52 -1.03 -0.22
N PRO A 4 -12.95 -1.19 -1.49
CA PRO A 4 -14.12 -2.02 -1.83
C PRO A 4 -13.86 -3.52 -1.67
N VAL A 5 -12.59 -3.94 -1.65
CA VAL A 5 -12.15 -5.35 -1.51
C VAL A 5 -11.51 -5.64 -0.16
N ASP A 6 -11.53 -4.67 0.75
CA ASP A 6 -11.00 -4.78 2.12
C ASP A 6 -9.53 -5.25 2.23
N CYS A 7 -8.71 -4.91 1.23
CA CYS A 7 -7.32 -5.37 1.13
C CYS A 7 -6.29 -4.55 1.95
N ILE A 8 -6.71 -3.87 3.02
CA ILE A 8 -5.83 -3.03 3.87
C ILE A 8 -5.77 -3.63 5.28
N TYR A 9 -4.57 -4.06 5.69
CA TYR A 9 -4.35 -4.86 6.89
C TYR A 9 -3.47 -4.12 7.90
N GLU A 10 -3.73 -4.35 9.19
CA GLU A 10 -2.87 -3.88 10.29
C GLU A 10 -1.62 -4.76 10.42
N ALA A 11 -0.45 -4.15 10.20
CA ALA A 11 0.85 -4.75 10.45
C ALA A 11 1.41 -4.21 11.79
N GLU A 12 1.07 -4.87 12.88
CA GLU A 12 1.43 -4.45 14.25
C GLU A 12 2.95 -4.30 14.44
N GLU A 13 3.75 -5.17 13.83
CA GLU A 13 5.21 -5.14 13.91
C GLU A 13 5.81 -3.88 13.26
N HIS A 14 5.13 -3.34 12.25
CA HIS A 14 5.53 -2.13 11.53
C HIS A 14 4.81 -0.88 12.03
N LYS A 15 3.78 -1.03 12.89
CA LYS A 15 2.88 0.05 13.33
C LYS A 15 2.29 0.82 12.15
N MET A 16 1.92 0.09 11.10
CA MET A 16 1.43 0.62 9.84
C MET A 16 0.24 -0.18 9.33
N LEU A 17 -0.53 0.44 8.44
CA LEU A 17 -1.47 -0.27 7.58
C LEU A 17 -0.76 -0.60 6.26
N LEU A 18 -0.91 -1.83 5.78
CA LEU A 18 -0.35 -2.30 4.51
C LEU A 18 -1.47 -2.71 3.57
N ILE A 19 -1.34 -2.36 2.31
CA ILE A 19 -2.21 -2.76 1.20
C ILE A 19 -1.66 -4.08 0.67
N ASN A 20 -2.51 -5.10 0.53
CA ASN A 20 -2.15 -6.35 -0.15
C ASN A 20 -2.19 -6.15 -1.68
N PRO A 21 -1.05 -6.18 -2.40
CA PRO A 21 -1.00 -5.89 -3.83
C PRO A 21 -1.81 -6.87 -4.70
N GLU A 22 -1.75 -8.18 -4.43
CA GLU A 22 -2.51 -9.19 -5.20
C GLU A 22 -4.03 -9.10 -5.02
N GLU A 23 -4.50 -8.50 -3.92
CA GLU A 23 -5.92 -8.23 -3.69
C GLU A 23 -6.36 -6.84 -4.15
N CYS A 24 -5.40 -5.91 -4.31
CA CYS A 24 -5.67 -4.57 -4.79
C CYS A 24 -6.20 -4.63 -6.24
N ILE A 25 -7.23 -3.82 -6.52
CA ILE A 25 -7.86 -3.74 -7.84
C ILE A 25 -7.76 -2.33 -8.44
N ASP A 26 -6.81 -1.54 -7.95
CA ASP A 26 -6.48 -0.18 -8.43
C ASP A 26 -7.68 0.78 -8.54
N CYS A 27 -8.62 0.66 -7.60
CA CYS A 27 -9.84 1.49 -7.60
C CYS A 27 -9.63 2.94 -7.11
N ALA A 28 -8.46 3.25 -6.54
CA ALA A 28 -8.09 4.55 -5.95
C ALA A 28 -9.02 5.09 -4.83
N ALA A 29 -9.96 4.28 -4.31
CA ALA A 29 -10.94 4.76 -3.32
C ALA A 29 -10.32 5.09 -1.94
N CYS A 30 -9.18 4.48 -1.61
CA CYS A 30 -8.48 4.68 -0.35
C CYS A 30 -7.58 5.93 -0.32
N GLU A 31 -7.10 6.39 -1.47
CA GLU A 31 -6.18 7.54 -1.59
C GLU A 31 -6.79 8.86 -1.07
N PRO A 32 -7.94 9.35 -1.57
CA PRO A 32 -8.46 10.67 -1.18
C PRO A 32 -9.00 10.71 0.26
N VAL A 33 -9.23 9.54 0.86
CA VAL A 33 -9.76 9.44 2.24
C VAL A 33 -8.66 9.35 3.29
N CYS A 34 -7.39 9.14 2.89
CA CYS A 34 -6.28 9.08 3.81
C CYS A 34 -6.01 10.49 4.36
N PRO A 35 -6.22 10.75 5.67
CA PRO A 35 -6.14 12.09 6.24
C PRO A 35 -4.72 12.68 6.23
N VAL A 36 -3.72 11.84 6.00
CA VAL A 36 -2.29 12.20 5.97
C VAL A 36 -1.65 11.99 4.60
N MET A 37 -2.44 11.66 3.56
CA MET A 37 -1.96 11.47 2.19
C MET A 37 -0.78 10.48 2.13
N ALA A 38 -0.94 9.30 2.74
CA ALA A 38 0.10 8.27 2.83
C ALA A 38 -0.09 7.10 1.84
N ILE A 39 -1.14 7.15 1.02
CA ILE A 39 -1.48 6.11 0.04
C ILE A 39 -1.24 6.69 -1.35
N PHE A 40 -0.56 5.94 -2.21
CA PHE A 40 -0.20 6.31 -3.57
C PHE A 40 -0.45 5.11 -4.48
N ALA A 41 -0.74 5.37 -5.76
CA ALA A 41 -0.53 4.35 -6.79
C ALA A 41 0.96 3.99 -6.83
N GLU A 42 1.29 2.78 -7.26
CA GLU A 42 2.68 2.29 -7.24
C GLU A 42 3.60 3.19 -8.09
N GLU A 43 3.11 3.63 -9.25
CA GLU A 43 3.82 4.52 -10.17
C GLU A 43 3.97 5.96 -9.65
N ASP A 44 3.20 6.35 -8.63
CA ASP A 44 3.13 7.71 -8.09
C ASP A 44 3.86 7.84 -6.74
N VAL A 45 4.55 6.78 -6.30
CA VAL A 45 5.33 6.79 -5.06
C VAL A 45 6.46 7.83 -5.14
N PRO A 46 6.60 8.75 -4.17
CA PRO A 46 7.63 9.78 -4.22
C PRO A 46 9.07 9.23 -4.24
N GLU A 47 9.83 9.58 -5.27
CA GLU A 47 11.22 9.15 -5.43
C GLU A 47 12.21 9.81 -4.43
N GLY A 48 11.89 11.02 -3.94
CA GLY A 48 12.85 11.90 -3.25
C GLY A 48 13.28 11.48 -1.84
N ASP A 49 12.54 10.57 -1.20
CA ASP A 49 12.69 10.23 0.22
C ASP A 49 12.87 8.73 0.48
N ASN A 50 13.20 7.94 -0.55
CA ASN A 50 13.32 6.48 -0.49
C ASN A 50 12.02 5.80 -0.01
N TRP A 51 10.88 6.20 -0.57
CA TRP A 51 9.57 5.62 -0.25
C TRP A 51 9.33 4.29 -0.96
N GLU A 52 10.11 3.97 -2.00
CA GLU A 52 10.12 2.68 -2.70
C GLU A 52 10.20 1.46 -1.77
N LYS A 53 10.90 1.59 -0.63
CA LYS A 53 10.97 0.53 0.39
C LYS A 53 9.60 0.17 0.97
N TYR A 54 8.64 1.10 0.95
CA TYR A 54 7.28 0.84 1.41
C TYR A 54 6.49 0.08 0.35
N THR A 55 6.71 0.35 -0.93
CA THR A 55 6.21 -0.51 -2.01
C THR A 55 6.68 -1.94 -1.77
N GLU A 56 7.99 -2.16 -1.62
CA GLU A 56 8.58 -3.48 -1.31
C GLU A 56 7.98 -4.12 -0.05
N LEU A 57 7.76 -3.33 1.01
CA LEU A 57 7.16 -3.81 2.26
C LEU A 57 5.73 -4.32 2.06
N ASN A 58 4.92 -3.63 1.25
CA ASN A 58 3.56 -4.07 0.95
C ASN A 58 3.55 -5.43 0.26
N TYR A 59 4.49 -5.73 -0.66
CA TYR A 59 4.61 -7.06 -1.25
C TYR A 59 5.15 -8.11 -0.28
N THR A 60 6.31 -7.84 0.31
CA THR A 60 7.05 -8.82 1.10
C THR A 60 6.33 -9.24 2.38
N TYR A 61 5.51 -8.36 2.96
CA TYR A 61 4.66 -8.67 4.10
C TYR A 61 3.69 -9.84 3.81
N PHE A 62 3.14 -9.91 2.60
CA PHE A 62 2.24 -10.98 2.17
C PHE A 62 2.96 -12.12 1.43
N GLY A 63 4.30 -12.14 1.46
CA GLY A 63 5.10 -13.16 0.77
C GLY A 63 5.08 -13.04 -0.75
N GLN A 64 4.83 -11.83 -1.27
CA GLN A 64 4.75 -11.53 -2.70
C GLN A 64 6.03 -10.85 -3.18
N SER A 65 6.20 -10.81 -4.49
CA SER A 65 7.28 -10.10 -5.19
C SER A 65 6.68 -9.02 -6.10
N ARG A 66 7.32 -7.85 -6.15
CA ARG A 66 6.87 -6.71 -6.97
C ARG A 66 6.88 -7.01 -8.48
N ASP A 67 7.76 -7.92 -8.92
CA ASP A 67 7.95 -8.28 -10.33
C ASP A 67 7.08 -9.48 -10.80
N SER A 68 6.02 -9.84 -10.06
CA SER A 68 5.22 -11.06 -10.30
C SER A 68 4.25 -10.95 -11.47
#